data_AF-A0A699II25-F1
#
_entry.id   AF-A0A699II25-F1
#
_cell.length_a   1.000
_cell.length_b   1.000
_cell.length_c   1.000
_cell.angle_alpha   90.00
_cell.angle_beta   90.00
_cell.angle_gamma   90.00
#
_symmetry.space_group_name_H-M   'P 1'
#
loop_
_entity.id
_entity.type
_entity.pdbx_description
1 polymer ?
#
loop_
_entity_poly.entity_id
_entity_poly.type
_entity_poly.pdbx_seq_one_letter_code
_entity_poly.pdbx_strand_id
1 'polypeptide(L)'
;MEIIPDKEEVAIDVIPLAVKSPKIIDWKIYKEGKKIYYQIMRADGMSQMYMVISKMLESFDREDFEDLYKLVKAKFKLTRQVEDLDLLLWGDLKTMFEPHVEDKGGHN
;
A
#
# COMPACT_ATOMS: atom_id res chain seq x y z
N MET A 1 -30.58 44.60 -27.40
CA MET A 1 -29.15 44.57 -27.72
C MET A 1 -28.47 43.95 -26.52
N GLU A 2 -28.04 42.72 -26.74
CA GLU A 2 -27.57 41.78 -25.74
C GLU A 2 -26.17 42.18 -25.24
N ILE A 3 -25.90 41.91 -23.96
CA ILE A 3 -24.53 41.69 -23.50
C ILE A 3 -24.57 40.44 -22.65
N ILE A 4 -24.24 39.32 -23.29
CA ILE A 4 -24.03 38.01 -22.68
C ILE A 4 -22.79 38.16 -21.78
N PRO A 5 -22.84 37.83 -20.48
CA PRO A 5 -21.62 37.64 -19.72
C PRO A 5 -20.96 36.36 -20.26
N ASP A 6 -19.81 36.59 -20.90
CA ASP A 6 -18.86 35.59 -21.38
C ASP A 6 -18.70 34.49 -20.32
N LYS A 7 -18.98 33.26 -20.74
CA LYS A 7 -18.78 32.07 -19.93
C LYS A 7 -17.30 32.04 -19.55
N GLU A 8 -17.00 32.28 -18.27
CA GLU A 8 -15.88 31.63 -17.62
C GLU A 8 -16.11 30.12 -17.71
N GLU A 9 -15.76 29.53 -18.84
CA GLU A 9 -15.54 28.10 -18.99
C GLU A 9 -14.21 27.80 -18.30
N VAL A 10 -14.23 27.86 -16.98
CA VAL A 10 -13.25 27.14 -16.17
C VAL A 10 -13.49 25.67 -16.51
N ALA A 11 -12.65 25.15 -17.40
CA ALA A 11 -12.49 23.73 -17.63
C ALA A 11 -12.00 23.12 -16.31
N ILE A 12 -12.95 22.84 -15.41
CA ILE A 12 -12.74 21.93 -14.31
C ILE A 12 -12.62 20.58 -15.00
N ASP A 13 -11.38 20.19 -15.26
CA ASP A 13 -10.97 18.84 -15.57
C ASP A 13 -11.64 17.94 -14.52
N VAL A 14 -12.77 17.33 -14.89
CA VAL A 14 -13.50 16.42 -14.01
C VAL A 14 -12.68 15.15 -14.02
N ILE A 15 -11.60 15.15 -13.25
CA ILE A 15 -10.92 13.95 -12.80
C ILE A 15 -12.05 13.05 -12.26
N PRO A 16 -12.28 11.85 -12.79
CA PRO A 16 -13.19 10.93 -12.16
C PRO A 16 -12.57 10.56 -10.81
N LEU A 17 -12.96 11.29 -9.77
CA LEU A 17 -12.54 11.13 -8.38
C LEU A 17 -13.22 9.91 -7.77
N ALA A 18 -13.18 8.78 -8.47
CA ALA A 18 -13.46 7.47 -7.90
C ALA A 18 -12.13 6.91 -7.37
N VAL A 19 -11.49 7.62 -6.43
CA VAL A 19 -10.45 7.02 -5.61
C VAL A 19 -11.18 6.05 -4.70
N LYS A 20 -11.22 4.77 -5.08
CA LYS A 20 -11.69 3.71 -4.20
C LYS A 20 -10.98 3.87 -2.86
N SER A 21 -11.76 3.97 -1.79
CA SER A 21 -11.21 4.05 -0.45
C SER A 21 -10.38 2.78 -0.17
N PRO A 22 -9.17 2.92 0.42
CA PRO A 22 -8.34 1.76 0.70
C PRO A 22 -9.06 0.84 1.68
N LYS A 23 -9.05 -0.46 1.40
CA LYS A 23 -9.64 -1.48 2.28
C LYS A 23 -8.77 -1.71 3.51
N ILE A 24 -7.46 -1.50 3.38
CA ILE A 24 -6.48 -1.62 4.47
C ILE A 24 -6.11 -0.21 4.96
N ILE A 25 -6.31 0.04 6.24
CA ILE A 25 -6.14 1.38 6.83
C ILE A 25 -4.90 1.48 7.74
N ASP A 26 -4.50 0.39 8.36
CA ASP A 26 -3.36 0.35 9.27
C ASP A 26 -2.80 -1.08 9.36
N TRP A 27 -1.58 -1.20 9.86
CA TRP A 27 -0.98 -2.47 10.20
C TRP A 27 -0.08 -2.33 11.43
N LYS A 28 0.07 -3.42 12.17
CA LYS A 28 1.00 -3.52 13.30
C LYS A 28 1.75 -4.84 13.27
N ILE A 29 3.00 -4.82 13.69
CA ILE A 29 3.79 -6.03 13.84
C ILE A 29 4.02 -6.28 15.33
N TYR A 30 3.65 -7.48 15.78
CA TYR A 30 3.89 -7.94 17.14
C TYR A 30 4.92 -9.05 17.13
N LYS A 31 5.82 -9.03 18.10
CA LYS A 31 6.80 -10.08 18.31
C LYS A 31 6.53 -10.76 19.65
N GLU A 32 6.26 -12.05 19.61
CA GLU A 32 6.13 -12.90 20.81
C GLU A 32 7.23 -13.95 20.79
N GLY A 33 8.27 -13.73 21.59
CA GLY A 33 9.48 -14.56 21.58
C GLY A 33 10.18 -14.53 20.22
N LYS A 34 10.18 -15.67 19.51
CA LYS A 34 10.74 -15.82 18.16
C LYS A 34 9.69 -15.68 17.05
N LYS A 35 8.41 -15.57 17.40
CA LYS A 35 7.32 -15.49 16.42
C LYS A 35 6.99 -14.03 16.13
N ILE A 36 6.73 -13.74 14.87
CA ILE A 36 6.30 -12.43 14.38
C ILE A 36 4.87 -12.57 13.89
N TYR A 37 4.02 -11.59 14.21
CA TYR A 37 2.62 -11.54 13.83
C TYR A 37 2.32 -10.20 13.17
N TYR A 38 1.78 -10.26 11.97
CA TYR A 38 1.28 -9.12 11.21
C TYR A 38 -0.21 -8.95 11.50
N GLN A 39 -0.57 -7.93 12.27
CA GLN A 39 -1.96 -7.53 12.42
C GLN A 39 -2.29 -6.51 11.33
N ILE A 40 -3.27 -6.84 10.50
CA ILE A 40 -3.78 -5.94 9.47
C ILE A 40 -5.14 -5.42 9.89
N MET A 41 -5.34 -4.10 9.79
CA MET A 41 -6.58 -3.43 10.13
C MET A 41 -7.30 -2.97 8.86
N ARG A 42 -8.57 -3.37 8.73
CA ARG A 42 -9.42 -3.04 7.59
C ARG A 42 -10.31 -1.85 7.89
N ALA A 43 -10.74 -1.16 6.84
CA ALA A 43 -11.62 0.00 6.92
C ALA A 43 -12.99 -0.31 7.55
N ASP A 44 -13.45 -1.56 7.48
CA ASP A 44 -14.72 -1.98 8.09
C ASP A 44 -14.64 -2.18 9.62
N GLY A 45 -13.43 -2.06 10.18
CA GLY A 45 -13.17 -2.26 11.61
C GLY A 45 -12.73 -3.67 11.97
N MET A 46 -12.74 -4.62 11.03
CA MET A 46 -12.12 -5.92 11.26
C MET A 46 -10.60 -5.81 11.31
N SER A 47 -9.97 -6.61 12.16
CA SER A 47 -8.53 -6.83 12.12
C SER A 47 -8.21 -8.32 12.19
N GLN A 48 -7.17 -8.73 11.47
CA GLN A 48 -6.74 -10.13 11.41
C GLN A 48 -5.24 -10.22 11.62
N MET A 49 -4.80 -11.27 12.32
CA MET A 49 -3.39 -11.55 12.58
C MET A 49 -2.88 -12.70 11.72
N TYR A 50 -1.71 -12.51 11.13
CA TYR A 50 -1.05 -13.48 10.28
C TYR A 50 0.38 -13.72 10.76
N MET A 51 0.81 -14.97 10.82
CA MET A 51 2.17 -15.31 11.25
C MET A 51 3.18 -15.27 10.08
N VAL A 52 2.68 -15.47 8.86
CA VAL A 52 3.47 -15.51 7.61
C VAL A 52 2.69 -14.83 6.48
N ILE A 53 3.39 -14.20 5.55
CA ILE A 53 2.77 -13.51 4.40
C ILE A 53 2.01 -14.48 3.51
N SER A 54 2.46 -15.73 3.38
CA SER A 54 1.75 -16.78 2.65
C SER A 54 0.33 -17.04 3.16
N LYS A 55 0.09 -16.91 4.47
CA LYS A 55 -1.25 -17.02 5.06
C LYS A 55 -2.12 -15.80 4.77
N MET A 56 -1.49 -14.63 4.65
CA MET A 56 -2.15 -13.41 4.24
C MET A 56 -2.58 -13.51 2.77
N LEU A 57 -1.74 -14.10 1.90
CA LEU A 57 -2.03 -14.34 0.48
C LEU A 57 -3.26 -15.22 0.25
N GLU A 58 -3.57 -16.14 1.16
CA GLU A 58 -4.79 -16.95 1.10
C GLU A 58 -6.07 -16.18 1.42
N SER A 59 -5.97 -15.04 2.12
CA SER A 59 -7.12 -14.27 2.60
C SER A 59 -7.31 -12.92 1.90
N PHE A 60 -6.27 -12.41 1.25
CA PHE A 60 -6.22 -11.06 0.70
C PHE A 60 -6.21 -11.12 -0.82
N ASP A 61 -7.05 -10.32 -1.44
CA ASP A 61 -7.02 -10.13 -2.88
C ASP A 61 -5.89 -9.16 -3.27
N ARG A 62 -5.61 -9.09 -4.57
CA ARG A 62 -4.60 -8.16 -5.12
C ARG A 62 -4.82 -6.71 -4.67
N GLU A 63 -6.07 -6.25 -4.62
CA GLU A 63 -6.39 -4.89 -4.15
C GLU A 63 -5.96 -4.68 -2.68
N ASP A 64 -6.21 -5.66 -1.80
CA ASP A 64 -5.83 -5.54 -0.38
C ASP A 64 -4.30 -5.46 -0.22
N PHE A 65 -3.54 -6.24 -1.00
CA PHE A 65 -2.09 -6.15 -1.00
C PHE A 65 -1.56 -4.86 -1.63
N GLU A 66 -2.20 -4.34 -2.67
CA GLU A 66 -1.83 -3.03 -3.24
C GLU A 66 -2.04 -1.90 -2.22
N ASP A 67 -3.14 -1.95 -1.45
CA ASP A 67 -3.39 -0.99 -0.37
C ASP A 67 -2.34 -1.12 0.73
N LEU A 68 -2.03 -2.35 1.17
CA LEU A 68 -0.98 -2.59 2.17
C LEU A 68 0.40 -2.11 1.67
N TYR A 69 0.77 -2.40 0.42
CA TYR A 69 2.04 -1.95 -0.16
C TYR A 69 2.11 -0.41 -0.22
N LYS A 70 1.04 0.26 -0.66
CA LYS A 70 0.98 1.74 -0.68
C LYS A 70 1.13 2.31 0.73
N LEU A 71 0.47 1.71 1.70
CA LEU A 71 0.52 2.13 3.10
C LEU A 71 1.92 1.98 3.72
N VAL A 72 2.55 0.81 3.55
CA VAL A 72 3.94 0.57 4.00
C VAL A 72 4.88 1.55 3.30
N LYS A 73 4.80 1.66 1.97
CA LYS A 73 5.63 2.59 1.17
C LYS A 73 5.47 4.04 1.62
N ALA A 74 4.25 4.47 1.95
CA ALA A 74 3.99 5.81 2.46
C ALA A 74 4.64 6.04 3.82
N LYS A 75 4.53 5.09 4.76
CA LYS A 75 5.21 5.15 6.06
C LYS A 75 6.72 5.33 5.88
N PHE A 76 7.34 4.49 5.05
CA PHE A 76 8.78 4.56 4.74
C PHE A 76 9.22 5.90 4.13
N LYS A 77 8.38 6.54 3.32
CA LYS A 77 8.67 7.88 2.78
C LYS A 77 8.55 8.98 3.83
N LEU A 78 7.64 8.82 4.79
CA LEU A 78 7.33 9.84 5.80
C LEU A 78 8.23 9.76 7.02
N THR A 79 8.65 8.55 7.43
CA THR A 79 9.39 8.33 8.67
C THR A 79 10.87 8.08 8.40
N ARG A 80 11.76 8.92 8.97
CA ARG A 80 13.22 8.65 9.00
C ARG A 80 13.60 7.45 9.87
N GLN A 81 12.72 7.05 10.79
CA GLN A 81 12.90 5.90 11.67
C GLN A 81 11.91 4.83 11.24
N VAL A 82 12.44 3.75 10.70
CA VAL A 82 11.72 2.56 10.30
C VAL A 82 12.15 1.47 11.28
N GLU A 83 11.21 0.77 11.90
CA GLU A 83 11.56 -0.32 12.81
C GLU A 83 12.12 -1.52 12.01
N ASP A 84 13.04 -2.30 12.59
CA ASP A 84 13.62 -3.48 11.91
C ASP A 84 12.55 -4.47 11.43
N LEU A 85 11.43 -4.55 12.14
CA LEU A 85 10.28 -5.38 11.77
C LEU A 85 9.51 -4.82 10.57
N ASP A 86 9.43 -3.49 10.44
CA ASP A 86 8.82 -2.83 9.30
C ASP A 86 9.62 -3.12 8.01
N LEU A 87 10.95 -3.20 8.12
CA LEU A 87 11.85 -3.59 7.03
C LEU A 87 11.62 -5.02 6.55
N LEU A 88 11.30 -5.94 7.45
CA LEU A 88 10.97 -7.32 7.11
C LEU A 88 9.72 -7.38 6.21
N LEU A 89 8.62 -6.77 6.66
CA LEU A 89 7.37 -6.70 5.89
C LEU A 89 7.60 -6.00 4.53
N TRP A 90 8.36 -4.90 4.52
CA TRP A 90 8.66 -4.18 3.29
C TRP A 90 9.47 -5.02 2.29
N GLY A 91 10.48 -5.76 2.74
CA GLY A 91 11.31 -6.61 1.88
C GLY A 91 10.50 -7.71 1.19
N ASP A 92 9.62 -8.37 1.94
CA ASP A 92 8.73 -9.40 1.40
C ASP A 92 7.72 -8.80 0.39
N LEU A 93 7.09 -7.66 0.73
CA LEU A 93 6.16 -6.98 -0.18
C LEU A 93 6.86 -6.52 -1.47
N LYS A 94 8.09 -6.00 -1.36
CA LYS A 94 8.87 -5.56 -2.51
C LYS A 94 9.13 -6.72 -3.47
N THR A 95 9.48 -7.90 -2.95
CA THR A 95 9.69 -9.11 -3.77
C THR A 95 8.43 -9.50 -4.56
N MET A 96 7.24 -9.23 -4.03
CA MET A 96 5.98 -9.54 -4.71
C MET A 96 5.55 -8.49 -5.75
N PHE A 97 5.88 -7.22 -5.56
CA PHE A 97 5.40 -6.11 -6.40
C PHE A 97 6.44 -5.52 -7.35
N GLU A 98 7.73 -5.58 -6.98
CA GLU A 98 8.84 -5.16 -7.82
C GLU A 98 9.60 -6.43 -8.20
N PRO A 99 9.29 -7.08 -9.34
CA PRO A 99 10.16 -8.12 -9.84
C PRO A 99 11.54 -7.49 -10.05
N HIS A 100 12.53 -8.13 -9.46
CA HIS A 100 13.93 -7.85 -9.64
C HIS A 100 14.16 -7.72 -11.15
N VAL A 101 14.36 -6.49 -11.66
CA VAL A 101 15.15 -6.32 -12.87
C VAL A 101 16.55 -6.71 -12.42
N GLU A 102 16.84 -8.01 -12.46
CA GLU A 102 18.21 -8.46 -12.65
C GLU A 102 18.64 -7.83 -13.97
N ASP A 103 19.35 -6.71 -13.83
CA ASP A 103 20.20 -6.19 -14.86
C ASP A 103 21.04 -7.35 -15.38
N LYS A 104 20.91 -7.62 -16.69
CA LYS A 104 21.74 -8.59 -17.39
C LYS A 104 23.17 -8.06 -17.41
N GLY A 105 23.88 -8.22 -16.30
CA GLY A 105 25.32 -8.11 -16.20
C GLY A 105 25.98 -9.34 -16.83
N GLY A 106 25.81 -9.50 -18.15
CA GLY A 106 26.64 -10.39 -18.95
C GLY A 106 28.03 -9.80 -19.06
N HIS A 107 28.88 -10.07 -18.08
CA HIS A 107 30.32 -9.87 -18.19
C HIS A 107 30.93 -11.16 -18.73
N ASN A 108 31.26 -11.17 -20.03
CA ASN A 108 32.47 -11.82 -20.58
C ASN A 108 32.74 -11.26 -21.97
#